data_AF-A0A3N5UXT3-F1
#
_entry.id   AF-A0A3N5UXT3-F1
#
_cell.length_a   1.000
_cell.length_b   1.000
_cell.length_c   1.000
_cell.angle_alpha   90.00
_cell.angle_beta   90.00
_cell.angle_gamma   90.00
#
_symmetry.space_group_name_H-M   'P 1'
#
loop_
_entity.id
_entity.type
_entity.pdbx_description
1 polymer ?
#
loop_
_entity_poly.entity_id
_entity_poly.type
_entity_poly.pdbx_seq_one_letter_code
_entity_poly.pdbx_strand_id
1 'polypeptide(L)'
;MMSMREADVVVIGSGFGGSISANRLALAGLKVLVLERGPWRDSLPVRSMGIERRAPFPYGAKSLTHLVRTIHVGRRSLTLNKVGMFEMFFYPGLGVLAVSAVGGGSHGWAGMLVAPQDPAYWAERHPDLNSADVGKYYDKVLADMGAVRLSHDHWLHHSIWTHLAG
;
A
#
# COMPACT_ATOMS: atom_id res chain seq x y z
N MET A 1 15.40 -26.50 11.99
CA MET A 1 15.63 -26.82 10.56
C MET A 1 14.76 -25.87 9.75
N MET A 2 15.35 -24.93 8.99
CA MET A 2 14.58 -24.05 8.11
C MET A 2 14.09 -24.88 6.91
N SER A 3 12.78 -25.08 6.79
CA SER A 3 12.18 -25.65 5.58
C SER A 3 12.44 -24.69 4.41
N MET A 4 13.11 -25.19 3.38
CA MET A 4 13.30 -24.47 2.13
C MET A 4 11.93 -24.37 1.46
N ARG A 5 11.38 -23.16 1.38
CA ARG A 5 10.12 -22.93 0.68
C ARG A 5 10.43 -22.76 -0.80
N GLU A 6 9.91 -23.66 -1.63
CA GLU A 6 9.95 -23.50 -3.08
C GLU A 6 8.84 -22.57 -3.54
N ALA A 7 9.18 -21.62 -4.41
CA ALA A 7 8.26 -20.71 -5.07
C ALA A 7 8.70 -20.53 -6.52
N ASP A 8 7.74 -20.42 -7.43
CA ASP A 8 8.01 -20.15 -8.85
C ASP A 8 8.38 -18.67 -9.03
N VAL A 9 7.77 -17.79 -8.24
CA VAL A 9 8.02 -16.34 -8.27
C VAL A 9 8.11 -15.77 -6.86
N VAL A 10 9.09 -14.89 -6.64
CA VAL A 10 9.20 -14.07 -5.43
C VAL A 10 8.85 -12.63 -5.77
N VAL A 11 7.84 -12.07 -5.09
CA VAL A 11 7.45 -10.66 -5.19
C VAL A 11 7.93 -9.94 -3.94
N ILE A 12 8.76 -8.90 -4.11
CA ILE A 12 9.28 -8.11 -3.00
C ILE A 12 8.42 -6.86 -2.83
N GLY A 13 7.77 -6.75 -1.67
CA GLY A 13 6.83 -5.69 -1.34
C GLY A 13 5.38 -6.04 -1.71
N SER A 14 4.46 -5.60 -0.86
CA SER A 14 3.03 -5.92 -0.97
C SER A 14 2.15 -4.68 -1.22
N GLY A 15 2.73 -3.58 -1.70
CA GLY A 15 2.00 -2.40 -2.19
C GLY A 15 1.24 -2.69 -3.50
N PHE A 16 0.60 -1.68 -4.11
CA PHE A 16 -0.23 -1.85 -5.31
C PHE A 16 0.41 -2.68 -6.43
N GLY A 17 1.64 -2.33 -6.86
CA GLY A 17 2.32 -3.08 -7.91
C GLY A 17 2.60 -4.53 -7.51
N GLY A 18 3.04 -4.75 -6.27
CA GLY A 18 3.34 -6.08 -5.73
C GLY A 18 2.10 -6.95 -5.56
N SER A 19 1.02 -6.41 -4.99
CA SER A 19 -0.23 -7.14 -4.78
C SER A 19 -0.94 -7.48 -6.09
N ILE A 20 -0.99 -6.57 -7.05
CA ILE A 20 -1.56 -6.83 -8.38
C ILE A 20 -0.74 -7.89 -9.11
N SER A 21 0.58 -7.76 -9.11
CA SER A 21 1.47 -8.75 -9.77
C SER A 21 1.32 -10.13 -9.14
N ALA A 22 1.37 -10.21 -7.81
CA ALA A 22 1.21 -11.47 -7.09
C ALA A 22 -0.17 -12.11 -7.35
N ASN A 23 -1.25 -11.31 -7.37
CA ASN A 23 -2.58 -11.80 -7.69
C ASN A 23 -2.66 -12.39 -9.10
N ARG A 24 -2.13 -11.69 -10.11
CA ARG A 24 -2.16 -12.17 -11.51
C ARG A 24 -1.35 -13.44 -11.70
N LEU A 25 -0.16 -13.51 -11.12
CA LEU A 25 0.72 -14.68 -11.20
C LEU A 25 0.11 -15.89 -10.47
N ALA A 26 -0.50 -15.67 -9.30
CA ALA A 26 -1.18 -16.73 -8.56
C ALA A 26 -2.43 -17.25 -9.31
N LEU A 27 -3.23 -16.36 -9.91
CA LEU A 27 -4.36 -16.74 -10.77
C LEU A 27 -3.93 -17.52 -12.02
N ALA A 28 -2.69 -17.32 -12.49
CA ALA A 28 -2.09 -18.10 -13.55
C ALA A 28 -1.54 -19.48 -13.08
N GLY A 29 -1.73 -19.83 -11.81
CA GLY A 29 -1.35 -21.13 -11.25
C GLY A 29 0.07 -21.21 -10.67
N LEU A 30 0.80 -20.09 -10.60
CA LEU A 30 2.16 -20.07 -10.05
C LEU A 30 2.16 -20.04 -8.51
N LYS A 31 3.15 -20.69 -7.89
CA LYS A 31 3.45 -20.56 -6.46
C LYS A 31 4.17 -19.25 -6.21
N VAL A 32 3.44 -18.25 -5.72
CA VAL A 32 3.98 -16.91 -5.47
C VAL A 32 4.31 -16.71 -3.99
N LEU A 33 5.56 -16.33 -3.71
CA LEU A 33 6.00 -15.90 -2.38
C LEU A 33 6.08 -14.36 -2.34
N VAL A 34 5.28 -13.73 -1.49
CA VAL A 34 5.36 -12.28 -1.26
C VAL A 34 6.19 -12.01 -0.01
N LEU A 35 7.26 -11.22 -0.14
CA LEU A 35 8.10 -10.79 0.96
C LEU A 35 7.80 -9.33 1.29
N GLU A 36 7.18 -9.09 2.44
CA GLU A 36 6.94 -7.76 2.97
C GLU A 36 7.84 -7.51 4.19
N ARG A 37 8.41 -6.32 4.25
CA ARG A 37 9.29 -5.89 5.34
C ARG A 37 8.49 -5.46 6.57
N GLY A 38 7.34 -4.84 6.35
CA GLY A 38 6.43 -4.42 7.40
C GLY A 38 5.57 -5.55 7.96
N PRO A 39 4.99 -5.36 9.16
CA PRO A 39 4.07 -6.32 9.74
C PRO A 39 2.69 -6.25 9.08
N TRP A 40 1.88 -7.28 9.28
CA TRP A 40 0.43 -7.15 9.18
C TRP A 40 -0.07 -6.16 10.23
N ARG A 41 -0.99 -5.27 9.85
CA ARG A 41 -1.61 -4.34 10.80
C ARG A 41 -2.85 -4.96 11.44
N ASP A 42 -3.04 -4.66 12.71
CA ASP A 42 -4.14 -5.21 13.50
C ASP A 42 -5.48 -4.57 13.10
N SER A 43 -6.19 -5.19 12.17
CA SER A 43 -7.51 -4.80 11.68
C SER A 43 -8.50 -5.96 11.75
N LEU A 44 -9.80 -5.68 11.66
CA LEU A 44 -10.85 -6.71 11.62
C LEU A 44 -10.61 -7.75 10.50
N PRO A 45 -10.34 -7.37 9.23
CA PRO A 45 -10.04 -8.35 8.18
C PRO A 45 -8.82 -9.21 8.47
N VAL A 46 -7.76 -8.65 9.04
CA VAL A 46 -6.54 -9.42 9.34
C VAL A 46 -6.80 -10.42 10.48
N ARG A 47 -7.61 -10.04 11.47
CA ARG A 47 -8.04 -10.93 12.55
C ARG A 47 -8.94 -12.07 12.02
N SER A 48 -9.89 -11.76 11.14
CA SER A 48 -10.80 -12.79 10.60
C SER A 48 -10.09 -13.82 9.70
N MET A 49 -8.96 -13.45 9.09
CA MET A 49 -8.08 -14.38 8.37
C MET A 49 -7.23 -15.28 9.30
N GLY A 50 -7.32 -15.13 10.63
CA GLY A 50 -6.55 -15.94 11.59
C GLY A 50 -5.06 -15.57 11.65
N ILE A 51 -4.64 -14.43 11.11
CA ILE A 51 -3.23 -14.03 11.09
C ILE A 51 -2.84 -13.54 12.48
N GLU A 52 -2.14 -14.34 13.28
CA GLU A 52 -1.80 -14.01 14.67
C GLU A 52 -0.75 -12.90 14.81
N ARG A 53 0.31 -12.94 13.99
CA ARG A 53 1.46 -12.03 14.09
C ARG A 53 1.14 -10.68 13.46
N ARG A 54 0.61 -9.77 14.28
CA ARG A 54 0.16 -8.42 13.88
C ARG A 54 0.87 -7.34 14.71
N ALA A 55 0.95 -6.13 14.16
CA ALA A 55 1.33 -4.92 14.89
C ALA A 55 0.17 -3.93 14.92
N PRO A 56 -0.01 -3.15 15.99
CA PRO A 56 -1.10 -2.18 16.06
C PRO A 56 -0.90 -1.08 15.00
N PHE A 57 -2.01 -0.45 14.63
CA PHE A 57 -1.94 0.86 13.97
C PHE A 57 -1.40 1.93 14.93
N PRO A 58 -0.71 2.96 14.42
CA PRO A 58 -0.17 4.03 15.25
C PRO A 58 -1.24 5.06 15.63
N TYR A 59 -2.25 4.63 16.39
CA TYR A 59 -3.31 5.49 16.93
C TYR A 59 -3.16 5.68 18.45
N GLY A 60 -3.56 6.84 18.96
CA GLY A 60 -3.50 7.18 20.39
C GLY A 60 -2.09 7.00 20.97
N ALA A 61 -2.00 6.35 22.14
CA ALA A 61 -0.72 6.08 22.79
C ALA A 61 0.26 5.23 21.93
N LYS A 62 -0.24 4.45 20.97
CA LYS A 62 0.61 3.64 20.08
C LYS A 62 1.33 4.49 19.03
N SER A 63 0.89 5.73 18.76
CA SER A 63 1.60 6.63 17.85
C SER A 63 3.02 6.95 18.34
N LEU A 64 3.23 7.07 19.65
CA LEU A 64 4.56 7.33 20.24
C LEU A 64 5.58 6.22 19.97
N THR A 65 5.13 5.00 19.67
CA THR A 65 5.99 3.83 19.54
C THR A 65 5.96 3.21 18.13
N HIS A 66 4.83 3.28 17.42
CA HIS A 66 4.60 2.55 16.17
C HIS A 66 4.42 3.46 14.95
N LEU A 67 4.49 4.79 15.11
CA LEU A 67 4.37 5.71 13.99
C LEU A 67 5.58 5.63 13.07
N VAL A 68 6.79 5.84 13.62
CA VAL A 68 8.03 5.89 12.85
C VAL A 68 8.78 4.57 12.94
N ARG A 69 9.13 4.02 11.77
CA ARG A 69 10.00 2.86 11.63
C ARG A 69 11.46 3.28 11.57
N THR A 70 11.82 3.99 10.51
CA THR A 70 13.20 4.36 10.20
C THR A 70 13.25 5.76 9.61
N ILE A 71 14.24 6.53 10.02
CA ILE A 71 14.55 7.85 9.49
C ILE A 71 15.86 7.73 8.70
N HIS A 72 15.82 8.11 7.43
CA HIS A 72 16.95 8.10 6.51
C HIS A 72 17.35 9.54 6.20
N VAL A 73 18.61 9.89 6.45
CA VAL A 73 19.17 11.21 6.13
C VAL A 73 20.45 11.00 5.33
N GLY A 74 20.39 11.27 4.02
CA GLY A 74 21.46 10.92 3.09
C GLY A 74 21.76 9.41 3.12
N ARG A 75 22.97 9.03 3.53
CA ARG A 75 23.41 7.62 3.62
C ARG A 75 23.19 7.01 5.02
N ARG A 76 22.77 7.81 6.01
CA ARG A 76 22.58 7.36 7.40
C ARG A 76 21.13 6.94 7.61
N SER A 77 20.92 5.88 8.37
CA SER A 77 19.60 5.36 8.71
C SER A 77 19.51 5.08 10.20
N LEU A 78 18.47 5.58 10.86
CA LEU A 78 18.17 5.29 12.26
C LEU A 78 16.83 4.57 12.33
N THR A 79 16.85 3.27 12.67
CA THR A 79 15.63 2.48 12.86
C THR A 79 15.18 2.61 14.31
N LEU A 80 14.06 3.29 14.53
CA LEU A 80 13.46 3.48 15.86
C LEU A 80 12.61 2.26 16.25
N ASN A 81 11.84 1.71 15.32
CA ASN A 81 11.02 0.53 15.57
C ASN A 81 10.81 -0.29 14.30
N LYS A 82 11.27 -1.55 14.26
CA LYS A 82 11.10 -2.46 13.10
C LYS A 82 9.64 -2.81 12.78
N VAL A 83 8.68 -2.49 13.65
CA VAL A 83 7.23 -2.62 13.34
C VAL A 83 6.53 -1.27 13.18
N GLY A 84 7.30 -0.18 13.16
CA GLY A 84 6.79 1.17 12.86
C GLY A 84 6.14 1.24 11.48
N MET A 85 5.24 2.19 11.30
CA MET A 85 4.44 2.33 10.09
C MET A 85 5.15 3.09 8.98
N PHE A 86 5.81 4.20 9.30
CA PHE A 86 6.37 5.09 8.30
C PHE A 86 7.90 5.08 8.29
N GLU A 87 8.46 5.02 7.09
CA GLU A 87 9.85 5.38 6.85
C GLU A 87 9.90 6.77 6.22
N MET A 88 10.82 7.58 6.73
CA MET A 88 11.02 8.94 6.28
C MET A 88 12.40 9.04 5.64
N PHE A 89 12.47 9.49 4.39
CA PHE A 89 13.71 9.71 3.67
C PHE A 89 13.89 11.19 3.39
N PHE A 90 15.05 11.72 3.75
CA PHE A 90 15.41 13.12 3.54
C PHE A 90 16.65 13.19 2.65
N TYR A 91 16.44 13.74 1.46
CA TYR A 91 17.46 14.09 0.48
C TYR A 91 17.40 15.61 0.19
N PRO A 92 18.46 16.22 -0.36
CA PRO A 92 18.41 17.62 -0.76
C PRO A 92 17.23 17.87 -1.73
N GLY A 93 16.27 18.70 -1.31
CA GLY A 93 15.08 19.04 -2.10
C GLY A 93 13.98 17.97 -2.19
N LEU A 94 14.13 16.81 -1.52
CA LEU A 94 13.16 15.72 -1.60
C LEU A 94 12.96 15.04 -0.24
N GLY A 95 11.73 15.12 0.27
CA GLY A 95 11.24 14.30 1.37
C GLY A 95 10.35 13.18 0.84
N VAL A 96 10.61 11.94 1.25
CA VAL A 96 9.77 10.79 0.89
C VAL A 96 9.23 10.15 2.15
N LEU A 97 7.92 9.91 2.17
CA LEU A 97 7.25 9.12 3.20
C LEU A 97 6.81 7.79 2.59
N ALA A 98 7.29 6.68 3.13
CA ALA A 98 6.92 5.34 2.69
C ALA A 98 6.28 4.55 3.82
N VAL A 99 5.30 3.71 3.50
CA VAL A 99 4.64 2.84 4.48
C VAL A 99 5.29 1.46 4.52
N SER A 100 5.51 0.96 5.72
CA SER A 100 6.00 -0.38 6.05
C SER A 100 4.89 -1.18 6.74
N ALA A 101 4.08 -1.86 5.95
CA ALA A 101 3.03 -2.77 6.39
C ALA A 101 2.64 -3.71 5.22
N VAL A 102 2.03 -4.85 5.51
CA VAL A 102 1.41 -5.68 4.45
C VAL A 102 0.28 -4.91 3.79
N GLY A 103 0.40 -4.63 2.49
CA GLY A 103 -0.44 -3.69 1.73
C GLY A 103 0.29 -2.40 1.32
N GLY A 104 1.44 -2.10 1.95
CA GLY A 104 2.28 -0.96 1.63
C GLY A 104 1.54 0.39 1.70
N GLY A 105 1.75 1.22 0.67
CA GLY A 105 1.20 2.57 0.59
C GLY A 105 -0.32 2.66 0.69
N SER A 106 -1.08 1.58 0.45
CA SER A 106 -2.55 1.58 0.59
C SER A 106 -3.04 1.99 1.98
N HIS A 107 -2.22 1.80 3.01
CA HIS A 107 -2.52 2.23 4.38
C HIS A 107 -2.35 3.74 4.60
N GLY A 108 -1.72 4.47 3.67
CA GLY A 108 -1.35 5.88 3.81
C GLY A 108 -1.70 6.77 2.62
N TRP A 109 -2.55 6.31 1.69
CA TRP A 109 -2.76 7.00 0.39
C TRP A 109 -4.09 7.77 0.23
N ALA A 110 -4.82 8.00 1.32
CA ALA A 110 -6.10 8.73 1.35
C ALA A 110 -7.25 8.18 0.49
N GLY A 111 -7.06 7.09 -0.27
CA GLY A 111 -8.15 6.43 -1.01
C GLY A 111 -8.52 7.07 -2.34
N MET A 112 -7.73 8.02 -2.85
CA MET A 112 -8.04 8.69 -4.11
C MET A 112 -7.58 7.88 -5.32
N LEU A 113 -8.53 7.58 -6.21
CA LEU A 113 -8.30 6.89 -7.47
C LEU A 113 -8.64 7.84 -8.62
N VAL A 114 -7.62 8.33 -9.32
CA VAL A 114 -7.78 9.30 -10.41
C VAL A 114 -6.93 8.86 -11.59
N ALA A 115 -7.57 8.66 -12.75
CA ALA A 115 -6.85 8.46 -13.99
C ALA A 115 -6.09 9.75 -14.37
N PRO A 116 -4.92 9.67 -15.03
CA PRO A 116 -4.23 10.87 -15.52
C PRO A 116 -5.18 11.76 -16.32
N GLN A 117 -5.22 13.06 -15.99
CA GLN A 117 -6.11 14.02 -16.64
C GLN A 117 -5.54 14.52 -17.98
N ASP A 118 -4.23 14.43 -18.15
CA ASP A 118 -3.54 14.72 -19.41
C ASP A 118 -3.59 13.50 -20.34
N PRO A 119 -4.24 13.58 -21.52
CA PRO A 119 -4.25 12.49 -22.49
C PRO A 119 -2.85 12.06 -22.96
N ALA A 120 -1.87 12.98 -22.91
CA ALA A 120 -0.49 12.74 -23.27
C ALA A 120 0.35 12.20 -22.09
N TYR A 121 -0.25 11.88 -20.94
CA TYR A 121 0.49 11.44 -19.76
C TYR A 121 1.42 10.24 -20.02
N TRP A 122 1.00 9.29 -20.86
CA TRP A 122 1.81 8.13 -21.23
C TRP A 122 2.63 8.32 -22.50
N ALA A 123 2.42 9.42 -23.23
CA ALA A 123 3.15 9.68 -24.46
C ALA A 123 4.65 9.77 -24.18
N GLU A 124 5.44 9.10 -25.03
CA GLU A 124 6.91 9.16 -25.04
C GLU A 124 7.59 8.67 -23.75
N ARG A 125 6.86 8.01 -22.83
CA ARG A 125 7.43 7.47 -21.59
C ARG A 125 8.20 6.17 -21.82
N HIS A 126 7.76 5.35 -22.77
CA HIS A 126 8.44 4.14 -23.22
C HIS A 126 7.91 3.74 -24.61
N PRO A 127 8.73 3.18 -25.53
CA PRO A 127 8.28 2.78 -26.86
C PRO A 127 7.09 1.80 -26.85
N ASP A 128 7.04 0.91 -25.85
CA ASP A 128 5.98 -0.10 -25.70
C ASP A 128 4.80 0.37 -24.84
N LEU A 129 4.76 1.65 -24.41
CA LEU A 129 3.67 2.20 -23.62
C LEU A 129 2.92 3.26 -24.43
N ASN A 130 1.60 3.08 -24.53
CA ASN A 130 0.70 4.12 -25.03
C ASN A 130 -0.57 4.21 -24.16
N SER A 131 -1.27 5.34 -24.25
CA SER A 131 -2.44 5.63 -23.42
C SER A 131 -3.58 4.61 -23.58
N ALA A 132 -3.77 4.05 -24.78
CA ALA A 132 -4.82 3.06 -25.03
C ALA A 132 -4.52 1.73 -24.31
N ASP A 133 -3.26 1.31 -24.32
CA ASP A 133 -2.82 0.06 -23.68
C ASP A 133 -2.93 0.09 -22.16
N VAL A 134 -2.68 1.23 -21.54
CA VAL A 134 -2.87 1.38 -20.09
C VAL A 134 -4.34 1.63 -19.75
N GLY A 135 -5.03 2.43 -20.57
CA GLY A 135 -6.42 2.85 -20.34
C GLY A 135 -7.41 1.70 -20.19
N LYS A 136 -7.19 0.59 -20.90
CA LYS A 136 -8.05 -0.62 -20.81
C LYS A 136 -8.13 -1.25 -19.42
N TYR A 137 -7.19 -0.92 -18.53
CA TYR A 137 -7.14 -1.45 -17.17
C TYR A 137 -7.79 -0.54 -16.13
N TYR A 138 -8.11 0.73 -16.44
CA TYR A 138 -8.59 1.68 -15.43
C TYR A 138 -9.93 1.26 -14.83
N ASP A 139 -10.92 0.96 -15.65
CA ASP A 139 -12.25 0.52 -15.16
C ASP A 139 -12.12 -0.76 -14.34
N LYS A 140 -11.21 -1.66 -14.73
CA LYS A 140 -10.92 -2.87 -13.98
C LYS A 140 -10.36 -2.54 -12.60
N VAL A 141 -9.37 -1.64 -12.50
CA VAL A 141 -8.78 -1.24 -11.22
C VAL A 141 -9.82 -0.56 -10.33
N LEU A 142 -10.65 0.31 -10.90
CA LEU A 142 -11.75 0.96 -10.16
C LEU A 142 -12.73 -0.08 -9.60
N ALA A 143 -13.14 -1.05 -10.42
CA ALA A 143 -14.03 -2.13 -9.99
C ALA A 143 -13.40 -3.04 -8.93
N ASP A 144 -12.17 -3.54 -9.16
CA ASP A 144 -11.45 -4.42 -8.23
C ASP A 144 -11.21 -3.74 -6.87
N MET A 145 -11.02 -2.41 -6.86
CA MET A 145 -10.82 -1.63 -5.63
C MET A 145 -12.12 -1.14 -4.98
N GLY A 146 -13.28 -1.43 -5.57
CA GLY A 146 -14.57 -0.95 -5.07
C GLY A 146 -14.68 0.57 -5.06
N ALA A 147 -14.09 1.23 -6.05
CA ALA A 147 -14.06 2.69 -6.14
C ALA A 147 -15.47 3.26 -6.27
N VAL A 148 -15.73 4.34 -5.56
CA VAL A 148 -17.00 5.07 -5.64
C VAL A 148 -16.71 6.51 -6.07
N ARG A 149 -17.52 7.02 -7.01
CA ARG A 149 -17.44 8.41 -7.42
C ARG A 149 -18.01 9.29 -6.31
N LEU A 150 -17.16 10.14 -5.74
CA LEU A 150 -17.60 11.18 -4.81
C LEU A 150 -18.39 12.24 -5.60
N SER A 151 -19.64 12.44 -5.21
CA SER A 151 -20.48 13.57 -5.63
C SER A 151 -20.87 14.39 -4.40
N HIS A 152 -21.43 15.58 -4.61
CA HIS A 152 -21.94 16.42 -3.51
C HIS A 152 -22.99 15.70 -2.66
N ASP A 153 -23.74 14.76 -3.26
CA ASP A 153 -24.79 14.00 -2.60
C ASP A 153 -24.29 12.69 -1.97
N HIS A 154 -22.98 12.40 -2.06
CA HIS A 154 -22.42 11.15 -1.59
C HIS A 154 -22.24 11.16 -0.06
N TRP A 155 -23.09 10.41 0.64
CA TRP A 155 -23.07 10.31 2.10
C TRP A 155 -21.97 9.34 2.58
N LEU A 156 -21.05 9.80 3.42
CA LEU A 156 -19.97 8.97 3.97
C LEU A 156 -20.42 8.20 5.22
N HIS A 157 -20.80 6.93 5.07
CA HIS A 157 -21.11 6.06 6.21
C HIS A 157 -19.91 6.01 7.18
N HIS A 158 -20.17 6.25 8.47
CA HIS A 158 -19.16 6.26 9.55
C HIS A 158 -18.08 7.35 9.44
N SER A 159 -18.46 8.56 9.04
CA SER A 159 -17.59 9.73 9.15
C SER A 159 -17.17 9.96 10.61
N ILE A 160 -15.88 10.23 10.86
CA ILE A 160 -15.43 10.66 12.20
C ILE A 160 -16.14 11.92 12.68
N TRP A 161 -16.60 12.75 11.74
CA TRP A 161 -17.35 13.97 12.02
C TRP A 161 -18.75 13.70 12.59
N THR A 162 -19.36 12.54 12.31
CA THR A 162 -20.64 12.16 12.93
C THR A 162 -20.50 11.76 14.39
N HIS A 163 -19.27 11.50 14.86
CA HIS A 163 -18.96 11.19 16.25
C HIS A 163 -18.38 12.38 17.04
N LEU A 164 -18.09 13.50 16.35
CA LEU A 164 -17.55 14.72 16.95
C LEU A 164 -18.61 15.82 17.14
N ALA A 165 -19.85 15.59 16.67
CA ALA A 165 -21.00 16.44 16.98
C ALA A 165 -21.54 16.07 18.37
N GLY A 166 -20.84 16.54 19.41
CA GLY A 166 -21.21 16.44 20.81
C GLY A 166 -20.63 17.61 21.57
#